data_AF-A0A2V7QMS1-F1
#
_entry.id   AF-A0A2V7QMS1-F1
#
_cell.length_a   1.000
_cell.length_b   1.000
_cell.length_c   1.000
_cell.angle_alpha   90.00
_cell.angle_beta   90.00
_cell.angle_gamma   90.00
#
_symmetry.space_group_name_H-M   'P 1'
#
loop_
_entity.id
_entity.type
_entity.pdbx_description
1 polymer ?
#
loop_
_entity_poly.entity_id
_entity_poly.type
_entity_poly.pdbx_seq_one_letter_code
_entity_poly.pdbx_strand_id
1 'polypeptide(L)'
;MHDPTSPRRISSPSAFPGPSRCSWPRNSSRRVGRMRAARGSAERENRVGSDTGKGKREMGNVLHENIPRPQHTDAEDSRTRLYRQSMRQLESLDAWRTAQELAEAAYRLTMTSPLDRHFGLIDQIRRAAVSVPANMAEGYALSTTAQFIRCLRISLGSAAELRTHLDLVRRLKLADDEATTQAVDLCTRVVSMVVGLLRKLGQRSRSRFPFPVSRFPTTRADPTASS
;
A
#
# COMPACT_ATOMS: atom_id res chain seq x y z
N MET A 1 17.08 56.09 45.09
CA MET A 1 15.61 55.95 45.03
C MET A 1 15.18 56.31 43.61
N HIS A 2 14.87 55.32 42.77
CA HIS A 2 14.34 55.53 41.43
C HIS A 2 12.95 54.91 41.34
N ASP A 3 11.99 55.76 40.98
CA ASP A 3 10.57 55.48 40.78
C ASP A 3 10.34 54.76 39.43
N PRO A 4 9.61 53.63 39.37
CA PRO A 4 9.35 52.91 38.14
C PRO A 4 7.87 53.03 37.71
N THR A 5 7.44 54.15 37.16
CA THR A 5 6.13 54.22 36.49
C THR A 5 6.16 55.10 35.23
N SER A 6 6.50 54.51 34.09
CA SER A 6 6.16 55.07 32.79
C SER A 6 5.94 53.95 31.75
N PRO A 7 4.73 53.79 31.19
CA PRO A 7 4.45 52.74 30.22
C PRO A 7 5.01 53.13 28.84
N ARG A 8 5.95 52.34 28.33
CA ARG A 8 6.45 52.49 26.95
C ARG A 8 5.36 52.08 25.97
N ARG A 9 4.80 53.07 25.28
CA ARG A 9 4.06 52.92 24.00
C ARG A 9 5.02 52.35 22.96
N ILE A 10 4.73 51.16 22.44
CA ILE A 10 5.36 50.66 21.22
C ILE A 10 4.28 50.66 20.13
N SER A 11 4.56 51.49 19.14
CA SER A 11 3.83 51.73 17.91
C SER A 11 3.87 50.49 17.01
N SER A 12 2.73 50.06 16.50
CA SER A 12 2.63 49.13 15.37
C SER A 12 2.98 49.87 14.06
N PRO A 13 3.67 49.20 13.12
CA PRO A 13 3.40 49.46 11.72
C PRO A 13 3.18 48.17 10.90
N SER A 14 1.97 48.11 10.35
CA SER A 14 1.64 47.81 8.95
C SER A 14 2.13 46.52 8.26
N ALA A 15 1.11 45.75 7.84
CA ALA A 15 0.93 45.17 6.50
C ALA A 15 1.78 43.95 6.11
N PHE A 16 1.18 42.77 6.27
CA PHE A 16 1.50 41.57 5.51
C PHE A 16 1.08 41.74 4.03
N PRO A 17 1.94 41.42 3.05
CA PRO A 17 1.52 41.33 1.67
C PRO A 17 0.67 40.07 1.45
N GLY A 18 -0.48 40.24 0.79
CA GLY A 18 -1.45 39.17 0.49
C GLY A 18 -0.91 38.10 -0.48
N PRO A 19 -1.65 36.99 -0.64
CA PRO A 19 -1.17 35.84 -1.39
C PRO A 19 -1.07 36.13 -2.89
N SER A 20 0.16 36.01 -3.41
CA SER A 20 0.48 36.01 -4.82
C SER A 20 -0.28 34.90 -5.55
N ARG A 21 -1.05 35.30 -6.57
CA ARG A 21 -1.75 34.40 -7.49
C ARG A 21 -0.73 33.55 -8.27
N CYS A 22 -0.68 32.25 -8.00
CA CYS A 22 -0.06 31.30 -8.92
C CYS A 22 -1.06 30.96 -10.04
N SER A 23 -0.74 31.43 -11.25
CA SER A 23 -1.43 31.12 -12.50
C SER A 23 -0.95 29.78 -13.06
N TRP A 24 -1.85 28.78 -13.09
CA TRP A 24 -1.62 27.54 -13.82
C TRP A 24 -1.91 27.75 -15.32
N PRO A 25 -1.05 27.30 -16.24
CA PRO A 25 -1.35 27.38 -17.66
C PRO A 25 -2.47 26.40 -18.03
N ARG A 26 -3.59 26.94 -18.48
CA ARG A 26 -4.65 26.21 -19.19
C ARG A 26 -4.10 25.87 -20.58
N ASN A 27 -3.93 24.59 -20.90
CA ASN A 27 -4.00 24.18 -22.30
C ASN A 27 -4.89 22.95 -22.49
N SER A 28 -5.90 23.21 -23.30
CA SER A 28 -6.92 22.37 -23.87
C SER A 28 -6.39 21.41 -24.92
N SER A 29 -6.72 20.13 -24.81
CA SER A 29 -7.08 19.34 -26.00
C SER A 29 -8.06 18.22 -25.60
N ARG A 30 -9.33 18.51 -25.83
CA ARG A 30 -10.41 17.52 -25.87
C ARG A 30 -10.20 16.64 -27.11
N ARG A 31 -10.19 15.32 -26.93
CA ARG A 31 -10.66 14.37 -27.95
C ARG A 31 -11.62 13.38 -27.29
N VAL A 32 -12.90 13.74 -27.31
CA VAL A 32 -14.00 12.82 -27.01
C VAL A 32 -14.40 12.16 -28.32
N GLY A 33 -14.16 10.86 -28.44
CA GLY A 33 -14.65 10.05 -29.55
C GLY A 33 -16.16 9.82 -29.41
N ARG A 34 -16.91 10.28 -30.41
CA ARG A 34 -18.34 9.97 -30.63
C ARG A 34 -18.51 8.48 -30.95
N MET A 35 -19.34 7.76 -30.19
CA MET A 35 -20.04 6.58 -30.69
C MET A 35 -21.53 6.92 -30.84
N ARG A 36 -22.08 6.56 -32.01
CA ARG A 36 -23.43 6.86 -32.48
C ARG A 36 -24.45 5.97 -31.78
N ALA A 37 -25.53 6.57 -31.29
CA ALA A 37 -26.75 5.88 -30.89
C ALA A 37 -27.58 5.51 -32.13
N ALA A 38 -28.04 4.26 -32.20
CA ALA A 38 -29.10 3.83 -33.11
C ALA A 38 -30.46 3.93 -32.39
N ARG A 39 -31.46 4.46 -33.10
CA ARG A 39 -32.84 4.67 -32.67
C ARG A 39 -33.71 3.43 -32.93
N GLY A 40 -34.81 3.32 -32.18
CA GLY A 40 -35.99 2.49 -32.48
C GLY A 40 -36.57 1.90 -31.19
N SER A 41 -37.41 2.61 -30.43
CA SER A 41 -38.88 2.77 -30.60
C SER A 41 -39.67 1.48 -30.35
N ALA A 42 -40.28 1.37 -29.17
CA ALA A 42 -41.64 0.85 -28.99
C ALA A 42 -42.14 1.21 -27.58
N GLU A 43 -43.07 2.16 -27.54
CA GLU A 43 -43.92 2.45 -26.39
C GLU A 43 -44.80 1.25 -26.03
N ARG A 44 -45.07 1.04 -24.73
CA ARG A 44 -46.45 0.87 -24.29
C ARG A 44 -46.61 1.15 -22.80
N GLU A 45 -47.70 1.88 -22.55
CA GLU A 45 -48.15 2.49 -21.32
C GLU A 45 -48.37 1.48 -20.18
N ASN A 46 -48.14 1.91 -18.94
CA ASN A 46 -48.74 1.29 -17.77
C ASN A 46 -49.52 2.35 -17.00
N ARG A 47 -50.85 2.22 -17.05
CA ARG A 47 -51.77 2.95 -16.18
C ARG A 47 -52.78 1.98 -15.57
N VAL A 48 -52.88 2.12 -14.25
CA VAL A 48 -54.03 1.87 -13.35
C VAL A 48 -54.35 0.41 -12.98
N GLY A 49 -54.54 0.21 -11.67
CA GLY A 49 -55.28 -0.93 -11.15
C GLY A 49 -54.96 -1.25 -9.69
N SER A 50 -55.39 -0.41 -8.75
CA SER A 50 -55.59 -0.82 -7.36
C SER A 50 -56.83 -1.70 -7.27
N ASP A 51 -56.70 -2.96 -6.88
CA ASP A 51 -57.84 -3.75 -6.41
C ASP A 51 -57.45 -4.75 -5.32
N THR A 52 -58.37 -4.85 -4.37
CA THR A 52 -58.28 -5.48 -3.07
C THR A 52 -58.84 -6.89 -3.21
N GLY A 53 -57.97 -7.90 -3.24
CA GLY A 53 -58.39 -9.30 -3.40
C GLY A 53 -57.84 -10.19 -2.30
N LYS A 54 -58.67 -10.50 -1.31
CA LYS A 54 -58.48 -11.63 -0.38
C LYS A 54 -58.33 -12.92 -1.22
N GLY A 55 -57.14 -13.52 -1.20
CA GLY A 55 -56.89 -14.84 -1.75
C GLY A 55 -55.93 -15.60 -0.84
N LYS A 56 -56.45 -16.56 -0.07
CA LYS A 56 -55.65 -17.58 0.63
C LYS A 56 -54.75 -18.24 -0.41
N ARG A 57 -53.44 -17.99 -0.37
CA ARG A 57 -52.47 -18.80 -1.10
C ARG A 57 -51.96 -19.85 -0.14
N GLU A 58 -52.27 -21.10 -0.47
CA GLU A 58 -51.72 -22.28 0.13
C GLU A 58 -50.20 -22.18 0.14
N MET A 59 -49.58 -22.47 1.28
CA MET A 59 -48.14 -22.64 1.42
C MET A 59 -47.76 -23.89 0.65
N GLY A 60 -47.52 -23.73 -0.65
CA GLY A 60 -46.86 -24.75 -1.47
C GLY A 60 -45.50 -25.04 -0.83
N ASN A 61 -45.35 -26.28 -0.39
CA ASN A 61 -44.14 -26.85 0.15
C ASN A 61 -43.02 -26.69 -0.90
N VAL A 62 -42.22 -25.63 -0.79
CA VAL A 62 -41.03 -25.46 -1.62
C VAL A 62 -40.07 -26.53 -1.16
N LEU A 63 -40.05 -27.65 -1.91
CA LEU A 63 -39.03 -28.67 -1.81
C LEU A 63 -37.68 -27.94 -1.75
N HIS A 64 -36.98 -28.13 -0.64
CA HIS A 64 -35.58 -27.78 -0.50
C HIS A 64 -34.87 -28.49 -1.65
N GLU A 65 -34.64 -27.80 -2.77
CA GLU A 65 -33.76 -28.32 -3.81
C GLU A 65 -32.43 -28.56 -3.10
N ASN A 66 -32.06 -29.83 -2.99
CA ASN A 66 -30.75 -30.27 -2.54
C ASN A 66 -29.75 -29.75 -3.59
N ILE A 67 -29.32 -28.49 -3.44
CA ILE A 67 -28.18 -27.95 -4.18
C ILE A 67 -27.00 -28.87 -3.83
N PRO A 68 -26.48 -29.66 -4.79
CA PRO A 68 -25.36 -30.54 -4.49
C PRO A 68 -24.18 -29.67 -4.04
N ARG A 69 -23.63 -29.94 -2.86
CA ARG A 69 -22.36 -29.31 -2.47
C ARG A 69 -21.35 -29.65 -3.57
N PRO A 70 -20.60 -28.66 -4.09
CA PRO A 70 -19.61 -28.94 -5.13
C PRO A 70 -18.66 -30.02 -4.62
N GLN A 71 -18.55 -31.11 -5.38
CA GLN A 71 -17.65 -32.20 -5.06
C GLN A 71 -16.22 -31.67 -5.22
N HIS A 72 -15.56 -31.34 -4.11
CA HIS A 72 -14.16 -30.95 -4.11
C HIS A 72 -13.34 -32.09 -4.71
N THR A 73 -12.71 -31.84 -5.85
CA THR A 73 -11.82 -32.81 -6.49
C THR A 73 -10.52 -32.92 -5.67
N ASP A 74 -9.88 -34.09 -5.63
CA ASP A 74 -8.62 -34.31 -4.89
C ASP A 74 -7.50 -33.30 -5.26
N ALA A 75 -7.58 -32.73 -6.46
CA ALA A 75 -6.67 -31.68 -6.95
C ALA A 75 -6.93 -30.31 -6.28
N GLU A 76 -8.17 -29.96 -5.96
CA GLU A 76 -8.49 -28.73 -5.22
C GLU A 76 -8.03 -28.84 -3.76
N ASP A 77 -8.18 -30.01 -3.15
CA ASP A 77 -7.73 -30.27 -1.78
C ASP A 77 -6.19 -30.24 -1.69
N SER A 78 -5.50 -30.75 -2.71
CA SER A 78 -4.04 -30.69 -2.83
C SER A 78 -3.48 -29.26 -2.89
N ARG A 79 -4.05 -28.38 -3.72
CA ARG A 79 -3.63 -26.97 -3.80
C ARG A 79 -3.88 -26.23 -2.49
N THR A 80 -5.02 -26.49 -1.87
CA THR A 80 -5.40 -25.89 -0.58
C THR A 80 -4.42 -26.31 0.52
N ARG A 81 -3.99 -27.58 0.54
CA ARG A 81 -2.98 -28.08 1.47
C ARG A 81 -1.62 -27.41 1.29
N LEU A 82 -1.15 -27.28 0.05
CA LEU A 82 0.12 -26.62 -0.28
C LEU A 82 0.12 -25.15 0.15
N TYR A 83 -0.97 -24.42 -0.14
CA TYR A 83 -1.11 -23.03 0.30
C TYR A 83 -1.03 -22.90 1.83
N ARG A 84 -1.77 -23.74 2.58
CA ARG A 84 -1.71 -23.73 4.05
C ARG A 84 -0.30 -24.03 4.57
N GLN A 85 0.43 -24.95 3.93
CA GLN A 85 1.80 -25.27 4.31
C GLN A 85 2.73 -24.07 4.06
N SER A 86 2.64 -23.43 2.90
CA SER A 86 3.40 -22.22 2.59
C SER A 86 3.12 -21.10 3.59
N MET A 87 1.85 -20.88 3.98
CA MET A 87 1.50 -19.87 4.98
C MET A 87 2.12 -20.17 6.35
N ARG A 88 2.10 -21.42 6.81
CA ARG A 88 2.79 -21.80 8.07
C ARG A 88 4.29 -21.53 8.02
N GLN A 89 4.92 -21.76 6.87
CA GLN A 89 6.34 -21.47 6.70
C GLN A 89 6.63 -19.96 6.68
N LEU A 90 5.76 -19.16 6.08
CA LEU A 90 5.83 -17.70 6.17
C LEU A 90 5.67 -17.21 7.62
N GLU A 91 4.71 -17.76 8.37
CA GLU A 91 4.50 -17.44 9.79
C GLU A 91 5.73 -17.74 10.65
N SER A 92 6.55 -18.71 10.25
CA SER A 92 7.82 -19.03 10.91
C SER A 92 8.98 -18.08 10.52
N LEU A 93 8.82 -17.24 9.50
CA LEU A 93 9.85 -16.32 9.03
C LEU A 93 9.93 -15.10 9.95
N ASP A 94 11.04 -14.97 10.69
CA ASP A 94 11.27 -13.85 11.61
C ASP A 94 11.09 -12.47 10.95
N ALA A 95 11.53 -12.34 9.69
CA ALA A 95 11.42 -11.10 8.96
C ALA A 95 9.95 -10.69 8.75
N TRP A 96 9.06 -11.66 8.52
CA TRP A 96 7.63 -11.41 8.36
C TRP A 96 6.95 -11.12 9.70
N ARG A 97 7.30 -11.85 10.77
CA ARG A 97 6.80 -11.56 12.13
C ARG A 97 7.17 -10.15 12.58
N THR A 98 8.43 -9.76 12.40
CA THR A 98 8.89 -8.40 12.72
C THR A 98 8.20 -7.35 11.84
N ALA A 99 7.87 -7.67 10.59
CA ALA A 99 7.11 -6.79 9.71
C ALA A 99 5.64 -6.62 10.15
N GLN A 100 5.01 -7.67 10.69
CA GLN A 100 3.69 -7.58 11.31
C GLN A 100 3.71 -6.72 12.57
N GLU A 101 4.72 -6.90 13.44
CA GLU A 101 4.94 -6.05 14.63
C GLU A 101 5.14 -4.58 14.25
N LEU A 102 5.92 -4.31 13.20
CA LEU A 102 6.08 -2.96 12.65
C LEU A 102 4.74 -2.37 12.19
N ALA A 103 3.93 -3.15 11.46
CA ALA A 103 2.63 -2.70 10.99
C ALA A 103 1.69 -2.36 12.15
N GLU A 104 1.66 -3.20 13.18
CA GLU A 104 0.88 -2.99 14.41
C GLU A 104 1.34 -1.76 15.18
N ALA A 105 2.66 -1.60 15.38
CA ALA A 105 3.24 -0.44 16.06
C ALA A 105 2.92 0.87 15.31
N ALA A 106 3.10 0.89 13.99
CA ALA A 106 2.75 2.04 13.15
C ALA A 106 1.25 2.36 13.23
N TYR A 107 0.38 1.34 13.19
CA TYR A 107 -1.07 1.54 13.30
C TYR A 107 -1.44 2.15 14.65
N ARG A 108 -0.92 1.61 15.76
CA ARG A 108 -1.13 2.16 17.10
C ARG A 108 -0.62 3.59 17.22
N LEU A 109 0.56 3.89 16.67
CA LEU A 109 1.13 5.24 16.68
C LEU A 109 0.14 6.25 16.07
N THR A 110 -0.50 5.91 14.94
CA THR A 110 -1.50 6.78 14.29
C THR A 110 -2.79 7.02 15.08
N MET A 111 -3.00 6.29 16.18
CA MET A 111 -4.16 6.48 17.07
C MET A 111 -3.84 7.39 18.26
N THR A 112 -2.61 7.87 18.39
CA THR A 112 -2.18 8.73 19.49
C THR A 112 -2.35 10.21 19.12
N SER A 113 -2.71 11.04 20.10
CA SER A 113 -2.78 12.50 19.93
C SER A 113 -1.39 13.12 20.05
N PRO A 114 -1.05 14.15 19.23
CA PRO A 114 -1.90 14.82 18.24
C PRO A 114 -1.92 14.21 16.83
N LEU A 115 -1.18 13.11 16.57
CA LEU A 115 -1.10 12.48 15.25
C LEU A 115 -2.48 12.07 14.71
N ASP A 116 -3.39 11.65 15.59
CA ASP A 116 -4.78 11.25 15.32
C ASP A 116 -5.61 12.25 14.49
N ARG A 117 -5.18 13.52 14.41
CA ARG A 117 -5.85 14.60 13.63
C ARG A 117 -5.26 14.81 12.23
N HIS A 118 -4.14 14.16 11.90
CA HIS A 118 -3.43 14.34 10.64
C HIS A 118 -3.77 13.25 9.62
N PHE A 119 -5.04 13.18 9.19
CA PHE A 119 -5.58 12.09 8.36
C PHE A 119 -4.76 11.74 7.11
N GLY A 120 -4.20 12.74 6.41
CA GLY A 120 -3.37 12.50 5.23
C GLY A 120 -2.07 11.77 5.55
N LEU A 121 -1.41 12.12 6.66
CA LEU A 121 -0.19 11.45 7.12
C LEU A 121 -0.51 10.06 7.70
N ILE A 122 -1.63 9.93 8.43
CA ILE A 122 -2.12 8.65 8.94
C ILE A 122 -2.32 7.65 7.80
N ASP A 123 -3.00 8.03 6.72
CA ASP A 123 -3.27 7.14 5.59
C ASP A 123 -1.96 6.64 4.96
N GLN A 124 -1.02 7.54 4.72
CA GLN A 124 0.29 7.21 4.17
C GLN A 124 1.07 6.23 5.06
N ILE A 125 1.12 6.48 6.37
CA ILE A 125 1.76 5.59 7.35
C ILE A 125 1.12 4.20 7.31
N ARG A 126 -0.21 4.12 7.41
CA ARG A 126 -0.93 2.83 7.48
C ARG A 126 -0.75 2.03 6.19
N ARG A 127 -0.85 2.68 5.04
CA ARG A 127 -0.67 2.04 3.73
C ARG A 127 0.75 1.52 3.55
N ALA A 128 1.75 2.34 3.85
CA ALA A 128 3.15 1.92 3.77
C ALA A 128 3.42 0.75 4.74
N ALA A 129 2.96 0.84 5.98
CA ALA A 129 3.20 -0.17 7.01
C ALA A 129 2.56 -1.52 6.70
N VAL A 130 1.28 -1.56 6.31
CA VAL A 130 0.57 -2.81 5.96
C VAL A 130 1.13 -3.42 4.67
N SER A 131 1.61 -2.59 3.74
CA SER A 131 2.21 -3.05 2.48
C SER A 131 3.47 -3.90 2.70
N VAL A 132 4.25 -3.66 3.76
CA VAL A 132 5.48 -4.41 4.04
C VAL A 132 5.21 -5.92 4.22
N PRO A 133 4.46 -6.39 5.23
CA PRO A 133 4.18 -7.81 5.40
C PRO A 133 3.24 -8.36 4.30
N ALA A 134 2.35 -7.56 3.73
CA ALA A 134 1.45 -8.01 2.66
C ALA A 134 2.22 -8.44 1.40
N ASN A 135 3.19 -7.64 0.95
CA ASN A 135 4.03 -8.00 -0.19
C ASN A 135 4.87 -9.26 0.11
N MET A 136 5.40 -9.39 1.33
CA MET A 136 6.12 -10.60 1.73
C MET A 136 5.23 -11.85 1.62
N ALA A 137 3.98 -11.76 2.08
CA ALA A 137 3.02 -12.86 2.01
C ALA A 137 2.64 -13.20 0.57
N GLU A 138 2.33 -12.19 -0.26
CA GLU A 138 2.01 -12.36 -1.68
C GLU A 138 3.15 -13.08 -2.42
N GLY A 139 4.40 -12.67 -2.18
CA GLY A 139 5.56 -13.30 -2.78
C GLY A 139 5.83 -14.72 -2.30
N TYR A 140 5.40 -15.07 -1.08
CA TYR A 140 5.64 -16.39 -0.50
C TYR A 140 4.55 -17.42 -0.87
N ALA A 141 3.32 -16.98 -1.06
CA ALA A 141 2.15 -17.86 -1.11
C ALA A 141 2.17 -18.90 -2.24
N LEU A 142 2.59 -18.53 -3.44
CA LEU A 142 2.37 -19.36 -4.64
C LEU A 142 3.49 -19.25 -5.69
N SER A 143 4.63 -18.64 -5.33
CA SER A 143 5.52 -18.06 -6.34
C SER A 143 6.94 -18.64 -6.34
N THR A 144 7.65 -18.47 -7.46
CA THR A 144 9.07 -18.85 -7.59
C THR A 144 9.97 -17.95 -6.76
N THR A 145 11.21 -18.38 -6.48
CA THR A 145 12.20 -17.55 -5.76
C THR A 145 12.42 -16.18 -6.40
N ALA A 146 12.35 -16.08 -7.73
CA ALA A 146 12.51 -14.82 -8.44
C ALA A 146 11.37 -13.84 -8.14
N GLN A 147 10.12 -14.32 -8.09
CA GLN A 147 8.97 -13.50 -7.72
C GLN A 147 9.01 -13.13 -6.23
N PHE A 148 9.40 -14.04 -5.35
CA PHE A 148 9.58 -13.70 -3.95
C PHE A 148 10.63 -12.58 -3.75
N ILE A 149 11.77 -12.66 -4.45
CA ILE A 149 12.77 -11.58 -4.47
C ILE A 149 12.17 -10.24 -4.93
N ARG A 150 11.31 -10.25 -5.97
CA ARG A 150 10.61 -9.04 -6.43
C ARG A 150 9.72 -8.47 -5.34
N CYS A 151 8.88 -9.27 -4.71
CA CYS A 151 7.99 -8.82 -3.63
C CYS A 151 8.77 -8.31 -2.40
N LEU A 152 9.90 -8.93 -2.06
CA LEU A 152 10.79 -8.44 -1.00
C LEU A 152 11.37 -7.05 -1.32
N ARG A 153 11.67 -6.76 -2.60
CA ARG A 153 12.11 -5.41 -3.01
C ARG A 153 11.00 -4.38 -2.89
N ILE A 154 9.75 -4.75 -3.22
CA ILE A 154 8.60 -3.87 -3.02
C ILE A 154 8.41 -3.59 -1.51
N SER A 155 8.55 -4.64 -0.69
CA SER A 155 8.50 -4.53 0.78
C SER A 155 9.55 -3.53 1.32
N LEU A 156 10.77 -3.54 0.76
CA LEU A 156 11.81 -2.55 1.10
C LEU A 156 11.42 -1.13 0.70
N GLY A 157 10.79 -0.95 -0.47
CA GLY A 157 10.27 0.35 -0.90
C GLY A 157 9.23 0.90 0.08
N SER A 158 8.26 0.07 0.48
CA SER A 158 7.26 0.44 1.48
C SER A 158 7.87 0.73 2.85
N ALA A 159 8.90 -0.02 3.27
CA ALA A 159 9.60 0.26 4.53
C ALA A 159 10.36 1.61 4.49
N ALA A 160 10.97 1.97 3.36
CA ALA A 160 11.64 3.26 3.19
C ALA A 160 10.65 4.45 3.21
N GLU A 161 9.49 4.28 2.58
CA GLU A 161 8.40 5.25 2.63
C GLU A 161 7.88 5.42 4.08
N LEU A 162 7.61 4.31 4.76
CA LEU A 162 7.20 4.32 6.17
C LEU A 162 8.23 5.03 7.05
N ARG A 163 9.52 4.71 6.90
CA ARG A 163 10.61 5.36 7.65
C ARG A 163 10.58 6.88 7.48
N THR A 164 10.36 7.35 6.25
CA THR A 164 10.28 8.77 5.94
C THR A 164 9.12 9.44 6.69
N HIS A 165 7.96 8.79 6.75
CA HIS A 165 6.81 9.29 7.50
C HIS A 165 7.02 9.26 9.01
N LEU A 166 7.64 8.21 9.56
CA LEU A 166 7.98 8.13 10.99
C LEU A 166 8.99 9.23 11.39
N ASP A 167 9.99 9.50 10.56
CA ASP A 167 10.92 10.60 10.78
C ASP A 167 10.22 11.96 10.74
N LEU A 168 9.20 12.14 9.89
CA LEU A 168 8.37 13.34 9.88
C LEU A 168 7.52 13.48 11.15
N VAL A 169 6.88 12.40 11.61
CA VAL A 169 6.12 12.36 12.88
C VAL A 169 7.00 12.81 14.05
N ARG A 170 8.23 12.27 14.14
CA ARG A 170 9.20 12.65 15.17
C ARG A 170 9.58 14.13 15.11
N ARG A 171 9.92 14.63 13.92
CA ARG A 171 10.34 16.03 13.72
C ARG A 171 9.25 17.04 14.06
N LEU A 172 7.99 16.68 13.80
CA LEU A 172 6.83 17.49 14.11
C LEU A 172 6.30 17.25 15.53
N LYS A 173 6.91 16.34 16.31
CA LYS A 173 6.49 15.95 17.66
C LYS A 173 5.02 15.56 17.72
N LEU A 174 4.56 14.80 16.73
CA LEU A 174 3.15 14.43 16.58
C LEU A 174 2.77 13.19 17.39
N ALA A 175 3.73 12.47 17.94
CA ALA A 175 3.52 11.33 18.80
C ALA A 175 4.61 11.28 19.88
N ASP A 176 4.43 10.38 20.84
CA ASP A 176 5.42 10.09 21.87
C ASP A 176 6.77 9.64 21.27
N ASP A 177 7.87 10.11 21.84
CA ASP A 177 9.22 9.89 21.30
C ASP A 177 9.67 8.43 21.46
N GLU A 178 9.29 7.78 22.55
CA GLU A 178 9.59 6.36 22.80
C GLU A 178 8.80 5.48 21.81
N ALA A 179 7.50 5.72 21.66
CA ALA A 179 6.67 4.99 20.70
C ALA A 179 7.14 5.19 19.24
N THR A 180 7.58 6.40 18.89
CA THR A 180 8.11 6.69 17.55
C THR A 180 9.46 6.00 17.33
N THR A 181 10.33 6.01 18.33
CA THR A 181 11.64 5.33 18.30
C THR A 181 11.46 3.83 18.15
N GLN A 182 10.54 3.22 18.91
CA GLN A 182 10.20 1.81 18.79
C GLN A 182 9.79 1.44 17.35
N ALA A 183 8.91 2.22 16.73
CA ALA A 183 8.48 1.99 15.35
C ALA A 183 9.65 2.13 14.34
N VAL A 184 10.54 3.11 14.56
CA VAL A 184 11.74 3.33 13.74
C VAL A 184 12.73 2.18 13.85
N ASP A 185 12.93 1.63 15.05
CA ASP A 185 13.83 0.51 15.31
C ASP A 185 13.29 -0.78 14.70
N LEU A 186 11.99 -1.05 14.84
CA LEU A 186 11.31 -2.14 14.15
C LEU A 186 11.49 -2.02 12.63
N CYS A 187 11.31 -0.81 12.07
CA CYS A 187 11.51 -0.58 10.64
C CYS A 187 12.95 -0.89 10.20
N THR A 188 13.93 -0.46 10.99
CA THR A 188 15.36 -0.71 10.72
C THR A 188 15.69 -2.20 10.79
N ARG A 189 15.12 -2.91 11.77
CA ARG A 189 15.26 -4.35 11.93
C ARG A 189 14.67 -5.10 10.74
N VAL A 190 13.45 -4.77 10.32
CA VAL A 190 12.80 -5.36 9.14
C VAL A 190 13.64 -5.17 7.89
N VAL A 191 14.12 -3.95 7.62
CA VAL A 191 14.99 -3.66 6.47
C VAL A 191 16.24 -4.55 6.51
N SER A 192 16.90 -4.66 7.66
CA SER A 192 18.10 -5.48 7.83
C SER A 192 17.83 -6.96 7.54
N MET A 193 16.72 -7.50 8.05
CA MET A 193 16.32 -8.89 7.86
C MET A 193 15.94 -9.18 6.41
N VAL A 194 15.20 -8.28 5.76
CA VAL A 194 14.81 -8.41 4.35
C VAL A 194 16.04 -8.32 3.43
N VAL A 195 16.97 -7.41 3.69
CA VAL A 195 18.23 -7.32 2.95
C VAL A 195 19.07 -8.59 3.13
N GLY A 196 19.15 -9.13 4.35
CA GLY A 196 19.82 -10.41 4.62
C GLY A 196 19.18 -11.57 3.84
N LEU A 197 17.85 -11.64 3.84
CA LEU A 197 17.09 -12.65 3.09
C LEU A 197 17.32 -12.54 1.58
N LEU A 198 17.29 -11.32 1.03
CA LEU A 198 17.58 -11.06 -0.38
C LEU A 198 18.99 -11.51 -0.77
N ARG A 199 20.00 -11.26 0.07
CA ARG A 199 21.38 -11.74 -0.17
C ARG A 199 21.43 -13.27 -0.22
N LYS A 200 20.81 -13.94 0.74
CA LYS A 200 20.76 -15.42 0.81
C LYS A 200 20.05 -16.03 -0.40
N LEU A 201 18.91 -15.46 -0.80
CA LEU A 201 18.15 -15.92 -1.97
C LEU A 201 18.88 -15.61 -3.29
N GLY A 202 19.56 -14.46 -3.39
CA GLY A 202 20.35 -14.06 -4.55
C GLY A 202 21.58 -14.94 -4.79
N GLN A 203 22.25 -15.41 -3.74
CA GLN A 203 23.35 -16.39 -3.84
C GLN A 203 22.86 -17.73 -4.40
N ARG A 204 21.70 -18.22 -3.93
CA ARG A 204 21.03 -19.42 -4.46
C ARG A 204 20.59 -19.29 -5.92
N SER A 205 20.22 -18.09 -6.36
CA SER A 205 19.86 -17.83 -7.75
C SER A 205 21.07 -17.76 -8.68
N ARG A 206 22.22 -17.29 -8.18
CA ARG A 206 23.47 -17.20 -8.95
C ARG A 206 24.13 -18.56 -9.19
N SER A 207 23.88 -19.54 -8.32
CA SER A 207 24.49 -20.87 -8.42
C SER A 207 23.79 -21.82 -9.41
N ARG A 208 22.87 -21.35 -10.27
CA ARG A 208 22.06 -22.25 -11.12
C ARG A 208 22.02 -21.99 -12.62
N PHE A 209 22.56 -20.92 -13.20
CA PHE A 209 22.70 -20.85 -14.67
C PHE A 209 23.75 -19.82 -15.11
N PRO A 210 24.60 -20.13 -16.11
CA PRO A 210 25.59 -19.20 -16.66
C PRO A 210 24.87 -18.25 -17.63
N PHE A 211 24.97 -16.94 -17.44
CA PHE A 211 24.48 -16.02 -18.47
C PHE A 211 25.51 -15.89 -19.62
N PRO A 212 25.04 -15.69 -20.86
CA PRO A 212 25.89 -15.39 -22.01
C PRO A 212 26.43 -13.96 -21.97
N VAL A 213 27.51 -13.73 -22.72
CA VAL A 213 28.28 -12.49 -22.81
C VAL A 213 27.39 -11.30 -23.20
N SER A 214 27.63 -10.14 -22.58
CA SER A 214 26.94 -8.87 -22.82
C SER A 214 26.82 -8.50 -24.31
N ARG A 215 25.66 -7.96 -24.73
CA ARG A 215 25.44 -7.36 -26.07
C ARG A 215 25.88 -5.90 -26.20
N PHE A 216 26.43 -5.32 -25.13
CA PHE A 216 27.01 -3.98 -25.22
C PHE A 216 28.44 -4.07 -25.76
N PRO A 217 28.82 -3.29 -26.76
CA PRO A 217 30.22 -3.16 -27.13
C PRO A 217 30.97 -2.58 -25.93
N THR A 218 31.85 -3.37 -25.33
CA THR A 218 32.88 -2.84 -24.43
C THR A 218 33.83 -2.05 -25.30
N THR A 219 33.79 -0.73 -25.20
CA THR A 219 34.81 0.14 -25.76
C THR A 219 36.13 -0.21 -25.07
N ARG A 220 36.92 -1.12 -25.66
CA ARG A 220 38.34 -1.18 -25.36
C ARG A 220 38.95 0.01 -26.07
N ALA A 221 39.33 1.01 -25.29
CA ALA A 221 40.32 1.98 -25.76
C ALA A 221 41.62 1.19 -25.94
N ASP A 222 42.05 0.99 -27.19
CA ASP A 222 43.38 0.50 -27.50
C ASP A 222 44.39 1.62 -27.25
N PRO A 223 45.39 1.46 -26.36
CA PRO A 223 46.42 2.46 -26.16
C PRO A 223 47.61 2.21 -27.10
N THR A 224 47.40 2.11 -28.42
CA THR A 224 48.51 2.09 -29.39
C THR A 224 48.05 2.59 -30.77
N ALA A 225 47.99 3.90 -30.96
CA ALA A 225 48.08 4.51 -32.29
C ALA A 225 48.42 6.00 -32.15
N SER A 226 49.71 6.32 -32.01
CA SER A 226 50.37 7.47 -32.63
C SER A 226 51.85 7.35 -32.33
N SER A 227 52.58 6.94 -33.36
CA SER A 227 54.01 7.24 -33.55
C SER A 227 54.20 8.72 -33.81
#